data_AF-A0A3Q4MNX6-F1
#
_entry.id   AF-A0A3Q4MNX6-F1
#
_cell.length_a   1.000
_cell.length_b   1.000
_cell.length_c   1.000
_cell.angle_alpha   90.00
_cell.angle_beta   90.00
_cell.angle_gamma   90.00
#
_symmetry.space_group_name_H-M   'P 1'
#
loop_
_entity.id
_entity.type
_entity.pdbx_description
1 polymer ?
#
loop_
_entity_poly.entity_id
_entity_poly.type
_entity_poly.pdbx_seq_one_letter_code
_entity_poly.pdbx_strand_id
1 'polypeptide(L)'
;MFQQVPLVEMDGMKLIQTKAILNYIAEKYNLHAKDPKERVMINMYSEGLTDLMEMIMILPFTPDPKPKLDNIQSKAKERYLPVYEKALTGPVYLVGGKLSLADVLLLECTLMLEEKFPDILKDFPNIKSFQGRMTQIPAISRFLQPGSKRKPPPDEKYLKNVVEVLKLKLPL
;
A
#
# COMPACT_ATOMS: atom_id res chain seq x y z
N MET A 1 -21.87 5.45 11.51
CA MET A 1 -21.26 5.55 10.15
C MET A 1 -20.84 6.98 9.92
N PHE A 2 -19.59 7.25 9.53
CA PHE A 2 -19.07 8.63 9.36
C PHE A 2 -19.33 9.25 7.98
N GLN A 3 -20.31 8.72 7.23
CA GLN A 3 -20.67 9.21 5.89
C GLN A 3 -19.48 9.18 4.91
N GLN A 4 -18.59 8.21 5.08
CA GLN A 4 -17.38 8.00 4.30
C GLN A 4 -17.29 6.54 3.88
N VAL A 5 -16.56 6.30 2.80
CA VAL A 5 -16.07 4.99 2.36
C VAL A 5 -14.55 4.95 2.57
N PRO A 6 -13.92 3.78 2.72
CA PRO A 6 -14.44 2.42 2.52
C PRO A 6 -15.45 1.90 3.56
N LEU A 7 -16.36 1.03 3.11
CA LEU A 7 -17.25 0.19 3.93
C LEU A 7 -17.01 -1.28 3.54
N VAL A 8 -16.82 -2.16 4.52
CA VAL A 8 -16.75 -3.61 4.32
C VAL A 8 -17.78 -4.30 5.19
N GLU A 9 -18.64 -5.12 4.58
CA GLU A 9 -19.56 -6.00 5.30
C GLU A 9 -18.88 -7.36 5.48
N MET A 10 -18.59 -7.73 6.72
CA MET A 10 -17.84 -8.94 7.05
C MET A 10 -18.19 -9.41 8.47
N ASP A 11 -18.37 -10.72 8.65
CA ASP A 11 -18.70 -11.33 9.96
C ASP A 11 -19.92 -10.70 10.67
N GLY A 12 -20.93 -10.28 9.88
CA GLY A 12 -22.11 -9.58 10.39
C GLY A 12 -21.87 -8.13 10.81
N MET A 13 -20.66 -7.60 10.62
CA MET A 13 -20.28 -6.23 10.95
C MET A 13 -20.28 -5.34 9.70
N LYS A 14 -20.52 -4.04 9.91
CA LYS A 14 -20.32 -2.97 8.91
C LYS A 14 -19.08 -2.16 9.31
N LEU A 15 -17.92 -2.57 8.80
CA LEU A 15 -16.62 -2.00 9.14
C LEU A 15 -16.36 -0.74 8.29
N ILE A 16 -15.90 0.33 8.94
CA ILE A 16 -15.45 1.59 8.33
C ILE A 16 -14.08 1.97 8.88
N GLN A 17 -13.43 2.98 8.29
CA GLN A 17 -12.03 3.37 8.52
C GLN A 17 -11.05 2.32 7.98
N THR A 18 -10.31 2.70 6.94
CA THR A 18 -9.39 1.83 6.21
C THR A 18 -8.46 1.06 7.16
N LYS A 19 -7.83 1.74 8.11
CA LYS A 19 -6.92 1.14 9.09
C LYS A 19 -7.62 0.10 9.98
N ALA A 20 -8.83 0.39 10.46
CA ALA A 20 -9.58 -0.55 11.30
C ALA A 20 -9.98 -1.81 10.52
N ILE A 21 -10.41 -1.64 9.26
CA ILE A 21 -10.72 -2.74 8.34
C ILE A 21 -9.49 -3.62 8.11
N LEU A 22 -8.35 -3.01 7.75
CA LEU A 22 -7.10 -3.74 7.48
C LEU A 22 -6.61 -4.49 8.71
N ASN A 23 -6.63 -3.87 9.89
CA ASN A 23 -6.22 -4.51 11.14
C ASN A 23 -7.11 -5.70 11.50
N TYR A 24 -8.43 -5.57 11.35
CA TYR A 24 -9.36 -6.66 11.61
C TYR A 24 -9.11 -7.86 10.69
N ILE A 25 -8.95 -7.61 9.38
CA ILE A 25 -8.63 -8.66 8.40
C ILE A 25 -7.29 -9.31 8.74
N ALA A 26 -6.25 -8.51 9.03
CA ALA A 26 -4.93 -9.02 9.35
C ALA A 26 -4.93 -9.88 10.63
N GLU A 27 -5.66 -9.47 11.68
CA GLU A 27 -5.80 -10.27 12.89
C GLU A 27 -6.54 -11.58 12.63
N LYS A 28 -7.68 -11.52 11.93
CA LYS A 28 -8.49 -12.69 11.62
C LYS A 28 -7.71 -13.75 10.83
N TYR A 29 -6.83 -13.33 9.92
CA TYR A 29 -6.04 -14.23 9.08
C TYR A 29 -4.58 -14.41 9.55
N ASN A 30 -4.27 -14.06 10.80
CA ASN A 30 -2.94 -14.26 11.42
C ASN A 30 -1.78 -13.53 10.71
N LEU A 31 -2.06 -12.38 10.09
CA LEU A 31 -1.09 -11.46 9.49
C LEU A 31 -0.76 -10.26 10.39
N HIS A 32 -1.27 -10.27 11.63
CA HIS A 32 -0.99 -9.26 12.66
C HIS A 32 -0.51 -9.98 13.92
N ALA A 33 0.74 -9.76 14.30
CA ALA A 33 1.40 -10.52 15.35
C ALA A 33 0.63 -10.47 16.69
N LYS A 34 0.74 -11.56 17.46
CA LYS A 34 0.17 -11.64 18.82
C LYS A 34 1.05 -10.93 19.86
N ASP A 35 2.37 -10.97 19.67
CA ASP A 35 3.29 -10.23 20.51
C ASP A 35 3.11 -8.72 20.30
N PRO A 36 2.93 -7.92 21.36
CA PRO A 36 2.71 -6.49 21.24
C PRO A 36 3.86 -5.72 20.57
N LYS A 37 5.12 -6.17 20.73
CA LYS A 37 6.28 -5.50 20.13
C LYS A 37 6.34 -5.75 18.64
N GLU A 38 6.13 -7.00 18.21
CA GLU A 38 6.01 -7.31 16.78
C GLU A 38 4.80 -6.59 16.15
N ARG A 39 3.67 -6.55 16.87
CA ARG A 39 2.47 -5.86 16.40
C ARG A 39 2.69 -4.37 16.18
N VAL A 40 3.34 -3.67 17.11
CA VAL A 40 3.61 -2.24 16.94
C VAL A 40 4.58 -2.00 15.78
N MET A 41 5.56 -2.87 15.56
CA MET A 41 6.45 -2.78 14.39
C MET A 41 5.70 -2.96 13.06
N ILE A 42 4.79 -3.94 12.98
CA ILE A 42 3.92 -4.12 11.80
C ILE A 42 3.10 -2.86 11.55
N ASN A 43 2.52 -2.26 12.59
CA ASN A 43 1.74 -1.03 12.45
C ASN A 43 2.61 0.15 11.99
N MET A 44 3.80 0.35 12.59
CA MET A 44 4.70 1.43 12.19
C MET A 44 5.09 1.36 10.71
N TYR A 45 5.43 0.16 10.22
CA TYR A 45 5.72 -0.07 8.81
C TYR A 45 4.48 0.14 7.92
N SER A 46 3.33 -0.39 8.33
CA SER A 46 2.08 -0.27 7.58
C SER A 46 1.65 1.20 7.41
N GLU A 47 1.75 2.01 8.46
CA GLU A 47 1.41 3.43 8.42
C GLU A 47 2.38 4.22 7.54
N GLY A 48 3.69 3.97 7.66
CA GLY A 48 4.68 4.64 6.81
C GLY A 48 4.50 4.32 5.31
N LEU A 49 4.08 3.11 4.97
CA LEU A 49 3.73 2.73 3.60
C LEU A 49 2.42 3.40 3.15
N THR A 50 1.44 3.48 4.04
CA THR A 50 0.15 4.13 3.77
C THR A 50 0.36 5.62 3.47
N ASP A 51 1.15 6.34 4.25
CA ASP A 51 1.51 7.74 3.98
C ASP A 51 2.10 7.94 2.57
N LEU A 52 2.96 7.01 2.14
CA LEU A 52 3.58 7.07 0.80
C LEU A 52 2.57 6.77 -0.31
N MET A 53 1.75 5.74 -0.14
CA MET A 53 0.72 5.36 -1.11
C MET A 53 -0.38 6.43 -1.22
N GLU A 54 -0.76 7.10 -0.13
CA GLU A 54 -1.74 8.19 -0.15
C GLU A 54 -1.26 9.38 -1.01
N MET A 55 0.04 9.69 -0.98
CA MET A 55 0.61 10.71 -1.88
C MET A 55 0.46 10.32 -3.36
N ILE A 56 0.53 9.03 -3.70
CA ILE A 56 0.30 8.54 -5.07
C ILE A 56 -1.20 8.57 -5.40
N MET A 57 -2.07 8.18 -4.45
CA MET A 57 -3.52 8.12 -4.62
C MET A 57 -4.15 9.47 -4.94
N ILE A 58 -3.56 10.59 -4.51
CA ILE A 58 -4.10 11.93 -4.78
C ILE A 58 -3.72 12.48 -6.17
N LEU A 59 -2.75 11.86 -6.85
CA LEU A 59 -2.26 12.33 -8.16
C LEU A 59 -3.36 12.49 -9.22
N PRO A 60 -4.33 11.56 -9.38
CA PRO A 60 -5.39 11.69 -10.37
C PRO A 60 -6.30 12.91 -10.14
N PHE A 61 -6.31 13.48 -8.94
CA PHE A 61 -7.12 14.63 -8.56
C PHE A 61 -6.33 15.95 -8.60
N THR A 62 -5.11 15.94 -9.13
CA THR A 62 -4.21 17.10 -9.17
C THR A 62 -4.09 17.61 -10.62
N PRO A 63 -4.40 18.89 -10.91
CA PRO A 63 -4.29 19.46 -12.26
C PRO A 63 -2.88 19.40 -12.87
N ASP A 64 -1.85 19.78 -12.09
CA ASP A 64 -0.43 19.60 -12.45
C ASP A 64 0.22 18.61 -11.48
N PRO A 65 0.35 17.32 -11.85
CA PRO A 65 0.91 16.31 -10.97
C PRO A 65 2.44 16.38 -10.88
N LYS A 66 3.13 17.15 -11.74
CA LYS A 66 4.60 17.08 -11.86
C LYS A 66 5.32 17.45 -10.54
N PRO A 67 4.99 18.54 -9.83
CA PRO A 67 5.63 18.85 -8.54
C PRO A 67 5.38 17.79 -7.47
N LYS A 68 4.17 17.19 -7.47
CA LYS A 68 3.84 16.11 -6.53
C LYS A 68 4.62 14.84 -6.84
N LEU A 69 4.77 14.48 -8.12
CA LEU A 69 5.57 13.34 -8.56
C LEU A 69 7.02 13.49 -8.12
N ASP A 70 7.63 14.65 -8.32
CA ASP A 70 9.03 14.89 -7.92
C ASP A 70 9.20 14.77 -6.40
N ASN A 71 8.26 15.34 -5.62
CA ASN A 71 8.24 15.19 -4.16
C ASN A 71 8.01 13.74 -3.71
N ILE A 72 7.13 12.97 -4.38
CA ILE A 72 6.93 11.55 -4.09
C ILE A 72 8.22 10.78 -4.35
N GLN A 73 8.88 11.02 -5.49
CA GLN A 73 10.12 10.34 -5.84
C GLN A 73 11.22 10.62 -4.82
N SER A 74 11.43 11.88 -4.44
CA SER A 74 12.41 12.26 -3.41
C SER A 74 12.07 11.62 -2.06
N LYS A 75 10.83 11.73 -1.59
CA LYS A 75 10.42 11.09 -0.32
C LYS A 75 10.57 9.58 -0.35
N ALA A 76 10.19 8.91 -1.44
CA ALA A 76 10.37 7.48 -1.58
C ALA A 76 11.84 7.10 -1.43
N LYS A 77 12.74 7.77 -2.16
CA LYS A 77 14.18 7.49 -2.16
C LYS A 77 14.89 7.86 -0.87
N GLU A 78 14.57 9.00 -0.28
CA GLU A 78 15.35 9.59 0.81
C GLU A 78 14.78 9.29 2.19
N ARG A 79 13.46 9.04 2.29
CA ARG A 79 12.78 8.87 3.58
C ARG A 79 12.26 7.46 3.81
N TYR A 80 11.49 6.91 2.87
CA TYR A 80 10.72 5.69 3.12
C TYR A 80 11.51 4.42 2.75
N LEU A 81 11.93 4.26 1.50
CA LEU A 81 12.59 3.03 1.04
C LEU A 81 13.87 2.69 1.82
N PRO A 82 14.73 3.64 2.26
CA PRO A 82 15.90 3.31 3.08
C PRO A 82 15.57 2.59 4.40
N VAL A 83 14.40 2.85 4.99
CA VAL A 83 13.96 2.19 6.23
C VAL A 83 13.67 0.71 5.97
N TYR A 84 12.92 0.40 4.91
CA TYR A 84 12.55 -0.98 4.56
C TYR A 84 13.74 -1.76 3.98
N GLU A 85 14.60 -1.10 3.22
CA GLU A 85 15.83 -1.70 2.68
C GLU A 85 16.75 -2.19 3.82
N LYS A 86 16.88 -1.37 4.86
CA LYS A 86 17.62 -1.75 6.08
C LYS A 86 16.92 -2.87 6.85
N ALA A 87 15.59 -2.80 7.00
CA ALA A 87 14.81 -3.84 7.69
C ALA A 87 14.91 -5.22 7.00
N LEU A 88 15.12 -5.25 5.69
CA LEU A 88 15.25 -6.45 4.88
C LEU A 88 16.71 -6.91 4.67
N THR A 89 17.66 -6.35 5.42
CA THR A 89 19.07 -6.79 5.38
C THR A 89 19.22 -8.09 6.17
N GLY A 90 18.92 -9.22 5.53
CA GLY A 90 18.99 -10.58 6.10
C GLY A 90 17.62 -11.24 6.28
N PRO A 91 16.64 -10.61 6.95
CA PRO A 91 15.29 -11.17 7.11
C PRO A 91 14.56 -11.40 5.78
N VAL A 92 13.73 -12.46 5.76
CA VAL A 92 12.85 -12.76 4.61
C VAL A 92 11.63 -11.85 4.58
N TYR A 93 11.06 -11.58 5.75
CA TYR A 93 9.90 -10.72 6.02
C TYR A 93 10.28 -9.61 6.99
N LEU A 94 9.51 -8.52 7.00
CA LEU A 94 9.81 -7.32 7.78
C LEU A 94 9.82 -7.55 9.30
N VAL A 95 8.94 -8.43 9.82
CA VAL A 95 8.77 -8.63 11.26
C VAL A 95 8.61 -10.11 11.61
N GLY A 96 9.26 -10.54 12.69
CA GLY A 96 9.02 -11.86 13.32
C GLY A 96 9.33 -13.09 12.44
N GLY A 97 10.02 -12.91 11.31
CA GLY A 97 10.35 -13.98 10.38
C GLY A 97 9.14 -14.62 9.70
N LYS A 98 7.97 -13.95 9.67
CA LYS A 98 6.73 -14.46 9.09
C LYS A 98 6.02 -13.38 8.28
N LEU A 99 5.22 -13.81 7.30
CA LEU A 99 4.40 -12.91 6.50
C LEU A 99 3.41 -12.14 7.39
N SER A 100 3.32 -10.82 7.18
CA SER A 100 2.45 -9.90 7.90
C SER A 100 1.76 -8.91 6.96
N LEU A 101 0.85 -8.10 7.51
CA LEU A 101 0.21 -6.99 6.79
C LEU A 101 1.24 -6.01 6.21
N ALA A 102 2.33 -5.73 6.95
CA ALA A 102 3.36 -4.80 6.50
C ALA A 102 4.06 -5.29 5.22
N ASP A 103 4.28 -6.60 5.09
CA ASP A 103 4.89 -7.18 3.89
C ASP A 103 3.97 -7.05 2.66
N VAL A 104 2.66 -7.26 2.86
CA VAL A 104 1.67 -7.11 1.80
C VAL A 104 1.59 -5.66 1.33
N LEU A 105 1.58 -4.69 2.26
CA LEU A 105 1.58 -3.27 1.93
C LEU A 105 2.90 -2.83 1.28
N LEU A 106 4.05 -3.41 1.68
CA LEU A 106 5.33 -3.09 1.05
C LEU A 106 5.33 -3.56 -0.40
N LEU A 107 4.83 -4.78 -0.67
CA LEU A 107 4.66 -5.24 -2.05
C LEU A 107 3.78 -4.28 -2.85
N GLU A 108 2.58 -3.95 -2.36
CA GLU A 108 1.67 -3.04 -3.06
C GLU A 108 2.33 -1.67 -3.35
N CYS A 109 2.96 -1.08 -2.33
CA CYS A 109 3.67 0.19 -2.46
C CYS A 109 4.79 0.12 -3.50
N THR A 110 5.56 -0.97 -3.55
CA THR A 110 6.64 -1.11 -4.55
C THR A 110 6.11 -1.16 -5.97
N LEU A 111 5.01 -1.88 -6.20
CA LEU A 111 4.36 -1.96 -7.52
C LEU A 111 3.79 -0.59 -7.93
N MET A 112 3.13 0.11 -7.01
CA MET A 112 2.61 1.46 -7.26
C MET A 112 3.73 2.47 -7.58
N LEU A 113 4.88 2.36 -6.91
CA LEU A 113 6.04 3.20 -7.19
C LEU A 113 6.63 2.91 -8.57
N GLU A 114 6.80 1.64 -8.96
CA GLU A 114 7.34 1.26 -10.27
C GLU A 114 6.41 1.64 -11.43
N GLU A 115 5.09 1.69 -11.21
CA GLU A 115 4.11 2.23 -12.17
C GLU A 115 4.31 3.75 -12.44
N LYS A 116 4.95 4.48 -11.52
CA LYS A 116 5.28 5.91 -11.69
C LYS A 116 6.75 6.15 -12.04
N PHE A 117 7.63 5.30 -11.54
CA PHE A 117 9.07 5.46 -11.58
C PHE A 117 9.71 4.08 -11.82
N PRO A 118 9.83 3.63 -13.09
CA PRO A 118 10.22 2.26 -13.42
C PRO A 118 11.52 1.76 -12.77
N ASP A 119 12.48 2.66 -12.52
CA ASP A 119 13.80 2.32 -11.95
C ASP A 119 13.94 2.69 -10.47
N ILE A 120 12.84 2.98 -9.76
CA ILE A 120 12.89 3.49 -8.38
C ILE A 120 13.58 2.53 -7.41
N LEU A 121 13.49 1.22 -7.67
CA LEU A 121 14.06 0.16 -6.83
C LEU A 121 15.50 -0.22 -7.20
N LYS A 122 16.10 0.38 -8.23
CA LYS A 122 17.45 0.01 -8.69
C LYS A 122 18.51 0.16 -7.59
N ASP A 123 18.30 1.13 -6.69
CA ASP A 123 19.20 1.47 -5.58
C ASP A 123 18.83 0.70 -4.29
N PHE A 124 17.82 -0.19 -4.33
CA PHE A 124 17.25 -0.89 -3.18
C PHE A 124 17.16 -2.42 -3.43
N PRO A 125 18.31 -3.12 -3.50
CA PRO A 125 18.37 -4.53 -3.88
C PRO A 125 17.64 -5.47 -2.92
N ASN A 126 17.61 -5.21 -1.61
CA ASN A 126 16.91 -6.05 -0.65
C ASN A 126 15.40 -5.96 -0.86
N ILE A 127 14.87 -4.75 -1.09
CA ILE A 127 13.45 -4.55 -1.45
C ILE A 127 13.15 -5.22 -2.79
N LYS A 128 14.02 -5.10 -3.80
CA LYS A 128 13.78 -5.75 -5.10
C LYS A 128 13.75 -7.28 -4.98
N SER A 129 14.66 -7.85 -4.19
CA SER A 129 14.68 -9.28 -3.87
C SER A 129 13.43 -9.71 -3.09
N PHE A 130 13.01 -8.91 -2.10
CA PHE A 130 11.77 -9.09 -1.36
C PHE A 130 10.54 -9.10 -2.29
N GLN A 131 10.42 -8.11 -3.18
CA GLN A 131 9.34 -8.03 -4.16
C GLN A 131 9.29 -9.31 -5.01
N GLY A 132 10.43 -9.78 -5.51
CA GLY A 132 10.54 -11.03 -6.26
C GLY A 132 9.99 -12.23 -5.48
N ARG A 133 10.41 -12.43 -4.23
CA ARG A 133 9.90 -13.52 -3.37
C ARG A 133 8.40 -13.39 -3.10
N MET A 134 7.93 -12.18 -2.79
CA MET A 134 6.54 -11.92 -2.47
C MET A 134 5.61 -12.23 -3.64
N THR A 135 5.99 -11.89 -4.87
CA THR A 135 5.20 -12.19 -6.08
C THR A 135 5.05 -13.69 -6.36
N GLN A 136 5.91 -14.53 -5.80
CA GLN A 136 5.85 -15.99 -5.93
C GLN A 136 4.92 -16.66 -4.92
N ILE A 137 4.45 -15.95 -3.89
CA ILE A 137 3.47 -16.49 -2.93
C ILE A 137 2.18 -16.83 -3.71
N PRO A 138 1.66 -18.08 -3.65
CA PRO A 138 0.59 -18.52 -4.54
C PRO A 138 -0.67 -17.64 -4.55
N ALA A 139 -1.08 -17.12 -3.37
CA ALA A 139 -2.22 -16.23 -3.26
C ALA A 139 -1.96 -14.86 -3.92
N ILE A 140 -0.75 -14.31 -3.73
CA ILE A 140 -0.32 -13.04 -4.33
C ILE A 140 -0.15 -13.20 -5.83
N SER A 141 0.56 -14.23 -6.28
CA SER A 141 0.76 -14.54 -7.69
C SER A 141 -0.57 -14.61 -8.43
N ARG A 142 -1.54 -15.35 -7.89
CA ARG A 142 -2.91 -15.43 -8.43
C ARG A 142 -3.61 -14.07 -8.47
N PHE A 143 -3.42 -13.24 -7.43
CA PHE A 143 -4.00 -11.89 -7.39
C PHE A 143 -3.36 -10.93 -8.39
N LEU A 144 -2.11 -11.15 -8.80
CA LEU A 144 -1.42 -10.34 -9.81
C LEU A 144 -1.72 -10.78 -11.26
N GLN A 145 -2.29 -11.97 -11.47
CA GLN A 145 -2.64 -12.44 -12.81
C GLN A 145 -3.84 -11.68 -13.43
N PRO A 146 -3.93 -11.64 -14.77
CA PRO A 146 -5.11 -11.12 -15.47
C PRO A 146 -6.40 -11.79 -15.01
N GLY A 147 -7.49 -11.02 -14.93
CA GLY A 147 -8.80 -11.51 -14.49
C GLY A 147 -9.01 -11.54 -12.97
N SER A 148 -7.99 -11.18 -12.17
CA SER A 148 -8.15 -10.99 -10.74
C SER A 148 -9.01 -9.76 -10.40
N LYS A 149 -9.26 -9.54 -9.10
CA LYS A 149 -9.97 -8.34 -8.61
C LYS A 149 -9.06 -7.13 -8.39
N ARG A 150 -7.75 -7.23 -8.66
CA ARG A 150 -6.82 -6.09 -8.62
C ARG A 150 -7.33 -5.01 -9.57
N LYS A 151 -7.34 -3.75 -9.12
CA LYS A 151 -7.77 -2.62 -9.95
C LYS A 151 -6.60 -2.05 -10.73
N PRO A 152 -6.81 -1.59 -11.98
CA PRO A 152 -5.79 -0.85 -12.71
C PRO A 152 -5.55 0.52 -12.07
N PRO A 153 -4.47 1.24 -12.46
CA PRO A 153 -4.31 2.64 -12.11
C PRO A 153 -5.55 3.47 -12.48
N PRO A 154 -5.89 4.50 -11.70
CA PRO A 154 -7.04 5.37 -11.97
C PRO A 154 -7.00 6.00 -13.37
N ASP A 155 -8.13 5.95 -14.07
CA ASP A 155 -8.35 6.62 -15.36
C ASP A 155 -9.31 7.81 -15.22
N GLU A 156 -9.55 8.53 -16.32
CA GLU A 156 -10.47 9.68 -16.35
C GLU A 156 -11.90 9.30 -15.94
N LYS A 157 -12.33 8.08 -16.27
CA LYS A 157 -13.66 7.57 -15.92
C LYS A 157 -13.79 7.39 -14.40
N TYR A 158 -12.78 6.82 -13.76
CA TYR A 158 -12.71 6.72 -12.30
C TYR A 158 -12.79 8.12 -11.68
N LEU A 159 -11.97 9.06 -12.14
CA LEU A 159 -11.95 10.44 -11.63
C LEU A 159 -13.34 11.08 -11.73
N LYS A 160 -13.97 11.02 -12.90
CA LYS A 160 -15.30 11.58 -13.15
C LYS A 160 -16.34 11.01 -12.18
N ASN A 161 -16.37 9.68 -12.03
CA ASN A 161 -17.31 9.02 -11.13
C ASN A 161 -17.11 9.43 -9.67
N VAL A 162 -15.86 9.52 -9.20
CA VAL A 162 -15.57 9.93 -7.83
C VAL A 162 -16.02 11.36 -7.58
N VAL A 163 -15.72 12.29 -8.51
CA VAL A 163 -16.14 13.70 -8.40
C VAL A 163 -17.66 13.84 -8.40
N GLU A 164 -18.36 13.11 -9.27
CA GLU A 164 -19.82 13.16 -9.38
C GLU A 164 -20.51 12.60 -8.13
N VAL A 165 -20.13 11.40 -7.70
CA VAL A 165 -20.79 10.70 -6.58
C VAL A 165 -20.51 11.40 -5.25
N LEU A 166 -19.26 11.79 -5.01
CA LEU A 166 -18.84 12.42 -3.75
C LEU A 166 -19.00 13.95 -3.77
N LYS A 167 -19.40 14.54 -4.90
CA LYS A 167 -19.52 15.99 -5.11
C LYS A 167 -18.23 16.75 -4.72
N LEU A 168 -17.08 16.18 -5.05
CA LEU A 168 -15.78 16.76 -4.71
C LEU A 168 -15.53 18.05 -5.49
N LYS A 169 -15.00 19.06 -4.80
CA LYS A 169 -14.46 20.26 -5.42
C LYS A 169 -12.97 20.05 -5.65
N LEU A 170 -12.57 19.88 -6.90
CA LEU A 170 -11.16 19.79 -7.25
C LEU A 170 -10.50 21.17 -7.09
N PRO A 171 -9.24 21.24 -6.65
CA PRO A 171 -8.48 22.48 -6.68
C PRO A 171 -8.36 22.96 -8.13
N LEU A 172 -8.54 24.27 -8.32
CA LEU A 172 -8.33 24.97 -9.60
C LEU A 172 -6.86 24.92 -10.01
#